data_AF-A0A2V6JFB4-F1
#
_entry.id   AF-A0A2V6JFB4-F1
#
_cell.length_a   1.000
_cell.length_b   1.000
_cell.length_c   1.000
_cell.angle_alpha   90.00
_cell.angle_beta   90.00
_cell.angle_gamma   90.00
#
_symmetry.space_group_name_H-M   'P 1'
#
loop_
_entity.id
_entity.type
_entity.pdbx_description
1 polymer ?
#
loop_
_entity_poly.entity_id
_entity_poly.type
_entity_poly.pdbx_seq_one_letter_code
_entity_poly.pdbx_strand_id
1 'polypeptide(L)'
;ARAYSQVNVTQKNNNLSRDGHYIDPAFTLVNAANLVRDLNFDGTIVGNVHAQPLYIEGGPNGPMIIVVTASNNIYALNATTGTVIWQRTDIGPAVTSGLPCGNINPAGTIGTPVVDLASRSLFFDALIAGSPIKHFIYSLNVDTGATNAGWPVDLNATVSYNGIPFVSLAQENRGALALVNGIVYNSYSGYLGDCGNYHGWVVGIDINNPANVHGWATTALGGGIWGHSGVASDGTNTFVITGNTFNTGGNWMGGEAIIRLQAGPTWTGQPTDYWAPINWFSLDNSDADLGGVSATLIDVPGATPSQLVLALGKDGNAYLLNRNNLGGIAAPVAQLSVDGAIRGQSSATYHTKQGTYFVFRTGSGEISTYKITATTPPAIVSAWSVSQNGQGSPWVTTTDGTNNTIVWVVGAQGDGQLHGYNGDTGAVIYPGADVMSGTRKWNSGIVARGSIYVANDNKVYAFRVPGGTPTPTPTATATGTPTVTPTATATVSPTATARPTPTPRPRVTPRPRPTPVPRPGAV
;
A
#
# COMPACT_ATOMS: atom_id res chain seq x y z
N ALA A 1 -20.74 3.52 22.92
CA ALA A 1 -20.80 4.36 21.72
C ALA A 1 -19.99 3.69 20.63
N ARG A 2 -20.62 3.16 19.58
CA ARG A 2 -19.87 2.61 18.43
C ARG A 2 -19.40 3.80 17.60
N ALA A 3 -18.09 3.99 17.52
CA ALA A 3 -17.47 4.96 16.63
C ALA A 3 -17.96 4.67 15.20
N TYR A 4 -18.49 5.69 14.51
CA TYR A 4 -18.63 5.62 13.06
C TYR A 4 -17.24 5.31 12.50
N SER A 5 -17.14 4.30 11.62
CA SER A 5 -15.90 3.97 10.92
C SER A 5 -15.34 5.24 10.27
N GLN A 6 -14.03 5.42 10.36
CA GLN A 6 -13.33 6.55 9.77
C GLN A 6 -13.61 6.57 8.25
N VAL A 7 -14.22 7.66 7.76
CA VAL A 7 -14.68 7.80 6.37
C VAL A 7 -13.52 8.07 5.38
N ASN A 8 -12.36 8.45 5.92
CA ASN A 8 -11.19 8.78 5.12
C ASN A 8 -10.63 7.56 4.39
N VAL A 9 -10.35 7.74 3.10
CA VAL A 9 -9.57 6.83 2.27
C VAL A 9 -8.26 7.54 1.92
N THR A 10 -7.28 7.44 2.81
CA THR A 10 -6.01 8.20 2.72
C THR A 10 -4.94 7.51 1.89
N GLN A 11 -5.19 6.28 1.44
CA GLN A 11 -4.23 5.46 0.72
C GLN A 11 -4.92 4.41 -0.17
N LYS A 12 -4.18 3.88 -1.13
CA LYS A 12 -4.61 2.77 -2.00
C LYS A 12 -5.10 1.57 -1.18
N ASN A 13 -6.24 0.99 -1.60
CA ASN A 13 -6.88 -0.14 -0.93
C ASN A 13 -7.24 0.13 0.56
N ASN A 14 -7.62 1.36 0.87
CA ASN A 14 -8.20 1.83 2.14
C ASN A 14 -7.26 1.90 3.36
N ASN A 15 -6.40 0.90 3.56
CA ASN A 15 -5.55 0.82 4.74
C ASN A 15 -4.19 0.15 4.45
N LEU A 16 -3.37 0.00 5.50
CA LEU A 16 -1.99 -0.50 5.38
C LEU A 16 -1.89 -1.98 5.01
N SER A 17 -2.90 -2.81 5.32
CA SER A 17 -2.92 -4.23 4.93
C SER A 17 -3.09 -4.41 3.42
N ARG A 18 -3.58 -3.36 2.74
CA ARG A 18 -4.00 -3.35 1.32
C ARG A 18 -5.20 -4.24 1.02
N ASP A 19 -6.05 -4.54 2.02
CA ASP A 19 -7.22 -5.41 1.87
C ASP A 19 -8.30 -4.88 0.90
N GLY A 20 -8.36 -3.58 0.62
CA GLY A 20 -9.38 -3.01 -0.26
C GLY A 20 -10.80 -3.14 0.31
N HIS A 21 -10.93 -3.25 1.63
CA HIS A 21 -12.19 -3.44 2.33
C HIS A 21 -12.69 -2.11 2.92
N TYR A 22 -13.86 -1.68 2.48
CA TYR A 22 -14.54 -0.48 2.94
C TYR A 22 -15.76 -0.84 3.80
N ILE A 23 -15.87 -0.23 4.98
CA ILE A 23 -17.01 -0.41 5.88
C ILE A 23 -17.90 0.83 5.81
N ASP A 24 -19.05 0.69 5.16
CA ASP A 24 -20.05 1.73 5.02
C ASP A 24 -21.46 1.14 5.17
N PRO A 25 -22.22 1.54 6.22
CA PRO A 25 -23.53 0.97 6.52
C PRO A 25 -24.58 1.24 5.43
N ALA A 26 -24.33 2.16 4.52
CA ALA A 26 -25.24 2.45 3.42
C ALA A 26 -25.24 1.35 2.34
N PHE A 27 -24.17 0.54 2.25
CA PHE A 27 -24.01 -0.52 1.25
C PHE A 27 -24.63 -1.86 1.69
N THR A 28 -25.94 -1.85 1.92
CA THR A 28 -26.71 -3.10 2.01
C THR A 28 -26.84 -3.75 0.63
N LEU A 29 -27.14 -5.05 0.55
CA LEU A 29 -27.39 -5.71 -0.74
C LEU A 29 -28.50 -5.03 -1.55
N VAL A 30 -29.57 -4.58 -0.87
CA VAL A 30 -30.71 -3.90 -1.51
C VAL A 30 -30.29 -2.52 -2.04
N ASN A 31 -29.57 -1.74 -1.24
CA ASN A 31 -29.12 -0.41 -1.64
C ASN A 31 -28.11 -0.48 -2.79
N ALA A 32 -27.20 -1.45 -2.75
CA ALA A 32 -26.22 -1.68 -3.81
C ALA A 32 -26.88 -2.11 -5.14
N ALA A 33 -27.92 -2.94 -5.10
CA ALA A 33 -28.67 -3.31 -6.29
C ALA A 33 -29.40 -2.13 -6.95
N ASN A 34 -29.64 -1.06 -6.19
CA ASN A 34 -30.30 0.17 -6.66
C ASN A 34 -29.32 1.36 -6.75
N LEU A 35 -28.00 1.09 -6.77
CA LEU A 35 -26.98 2.11 -6.93
C LEU A 35 -27.19 2.86 -8.25
N VAL A 36 -27.09 4.19 -8.23
CA VAL A 36 -27.24 5.03 -9.43
C VAL A 36 -26.03 5.91 -9.63
N ARG A 37 -25.64 6.13 -10.88
CA ARG A 37 -24.65 7.15 -11.22
C ARG A 37 -25.23 8.54 -10.91
N ASP A 38 -24.43 9.39 -10.28
CA ASP A 38 -24.80 10.80 -10.15
C ASP A 38 -24.37 11.58 -11.39
N LEU A 39 -25.37 11.99 -12.16
CA LEU A 39 -25.17 12.79 -13.37
C LEU A 39 -24.90 14.27 -13.08
N ASN A 40 -25.15 14.74 -11.85
CA ASN A 40 -24.83 16.10 -11.42
C ASN A 40 -23.41 16.25 -10.87
N PHE A 41 -22.70 15.14 -10.67
CA PHE A 41 -21.29 15.17 -10.31
C PHE A 41 -20.45 15.53 -11.55
N ASP A 42 -19.79 16.69 -11.52
CA ASP A 42 -18.98 17.18 -12.62
C ASP A 42 -17.78 16.25 -12.86
N GLY A 43 -16.88 16.20 -11.87
CA GLY A 43 -15.74 15.29 -11.84
C GLY A 43 -14.72 15.53 -12.95
N THR A 44 -14.81 16.63 -13.70
CA THR A 44 -13.93 16.89 -14.84
C THR A 44 -12.49 17.15 -14.37
N ILE A 45 -11.56 16.41 -14.97
CA ILE A 45 -10.11 16.56 -14.79
C ILE A 45 -9.43 16.44 -16.16
N VAL A 46 -8.11 16.65 -16.22
CA VAL A 46 -7.33 16.45 -17.46
C VAL A 46 -6.17 15.51 -17.22
N GLY A 47 -6.08 14.50 -18.09
CA GLY A 47 -4.98 13.56 -18.15
C GLY A 47 -5.41 12.13 -17.87
N ASN A 48 -4.41 11.26 -17.92
CA ASN A 48 -4.61 9.83 -17.79
C ASN A 48 -4.51 9.36 -16.34
N VAL A 49 -5.42 8.51 -15.88
CA VAL A 49 -5.48 8.12 -14.46
C VAL A 49 -5.21 6.62 -14.29
N HIS A 50 -4.07 6.32 -13.67
CA HIS A 50 -3.69 4.97 -13.20
C HIS A 50 -3.81 4.81 -11.68
N ALA A 51 -3.88 5.93 -10.97
CA ALA A 51 -4.01 5.95 -9.52
C ALA A 51 -5.47 5.73 -9.12
N GLN A 52 -5.66 5.03 -7.99
CA GLN A 52 -6.93 5.10 -7.27
C GLN A 52 -7.10 6.54 -6.73
N PRO A 53 -8.32 7.10 -6.73
CA PRO A 53 -8.55 8.35 -6.02
C PRO A 53 -8.42 8.16 -4.50
N LEU A 54 -8.28 9.27 -3.77
CA LEU A 54 -8.39 9.29 -2.31
C LEU A 54 -9.64 10.09 -1.88
N TYR A 55 -10.18 9.79 -0.71
CA TYR A 55 -11.26 10.56 -0.10
C TYR A 55 -10.78 11.11 1.23
N ILE A 56 -10.84 12.43 1.38
CA ILE A 56 -10.48 13.10 2.63
C ILE A 56 -11.71 13.78 3.19
N GLU A 57 -12.10 13.34 4.38
CA GLU A 57 -13.17 13.92 5.18
C GLU A 57 -12.71 15.24 5.80
N GLY A 58 -13.58 16.24 5.76
CA GLY A 58 -13.32 17.57 6.30
C GLY A 58 -12.22 18.35 5.56
N GLY A 59 -11.98 19.55 6.07
CA GLY A 59 -11.16 20.59 5.43
C GLY A 59 -11.96 21.88 5.26
N PRO A 60 -11.31 23.02 4.95
CA PRO A 60 -11.98 24.32 4.84
C PRO A 60 -13.11 24.35 3.79
N ASN A 61 -13.03 23.49 2.78
CA ASN A 61 -13.97 23.40 1.66
C ASN A 61 -14.87 22.16 1.72
N GLY A 62 -14.95 21.50 2.88
CA GLY A 62 -15.65 20.24 3.06
C GLY A 62 -14.86 19.02 2.55
N PRO A 63 -15.50 17.84 2.44
CA PRO A 63 -14.84 16.63 1.99
C PRO A 63 -14.40 16.72 0.53
N MET A 64 -13.29 16.07 0.21
CA MET A 64 -12.66 16.16 -1.11
C MET A 64 -12.22 14.81 -1.66
N ILE A 65 -12.15 14.73 -2.98
CA ILE A 65 -11.54 13.64 -3.74
C ILE A 65 -10.19 14.12 -4.26
N ILE A 66 -9.11 13.40 -3.95
CA ILE A 66 -7.80 13.67 -4.54
C ILE A 66 -7.61 12.76 -5.75
N VAL A 67 -7.17 13.35 -6.86
CA VAL A 67 -6.86 12.62 -8.10
C VAL A 67 -5.53 13.09 -8.65
N VAL A 68 -4.74 12.15 -9.16
CA VAL A 68 -3.47 12.41 -9.81
C VAL A 68 -3.46 11.79 -11.20
N THR A 69 -2.72 12.38 -12.13
CA THR A 69 -2.66 11.89 -13.50
C THR A 69 -1.22 11.65 -13.95
N ALA A 70 -1.07 10.75 -14.92
CA ALA A 70 0.20 10.44 -15.57
C ALA A 70 0.80 11.65 -16.31
N SER A 71 0.05 12.74 -16.46
CA SER A 71 0.51 14.03 -16.97
C SER A 71 1.04 14.96 -15.88
N ASN A 72 1.24 14.48 -14.64
CA ASN A 72 1.63 15.25 -13.45
C ASN A 72 0.61 16.33 -13.03
N ASN A 73 -0.67 16.12 -13.34
CA ASN A 73 -1.74 17.00 -12.82
C ASN A 73 -2.30 16.41 -11.52
N ILE A 74 -2.44 17.26 -10.50
CA ILE A 74 -2.98 16.91 -9.18
C ILE A 74 -4.23 17.74 -8.93
N TYR A 75 -5.32 17.12 -8.52
CA TYR A 75 -6.61 17.76 -8.26
C TYR A 75 -7.12 17.43 -6.87
N ALA A 76 -7.70 18.41 -6.19
CA ALA A 76 -8.71 18.18 -5.17
C ALA A 76 -10.06 18.63 -5.71
N LEU A 77 -11.02 17.70 -5.75
CA LEU A 77 -12.39 17.95 -6.18
C LEU A 77 -13.30 17.95 -4.95
N ASN A 78 -14.32 18.78 -4.93
CA ASN A 78 -15.37 18.71 -3.92
C ASN A 78 -16.07 17.35 -4.03
N ALA A 79 -16.14 16.58 -2.93
CA ALA A 79 -16.67 15.22 -2.99
C ALA A 79 -18.19 15.15 -3.26
N THR A 80 -18.91 16.26 -3.10
CA THR A 80 -20.36 16.30 -3.38
C THR A 80 -20.65 16.69 -4.83
N THR A 81 -19.98 17.73 -5.34
CA THR A 81 -20.27 18.31 -6.67
C THR A 81 -19.30 17.87 -7.76
N GLY A 82 -18.11 17.42 -7.39
CA GLY A 82 -17.04 17.07 -8.33
C GLY A 82 -16.32 18.27 -8.93
N THR A 83 -16.63 19.49 -8.48
CA THR A 83 -15.96 20.71 -8.94
C THR A 83 -14.58 20.86 -8.30
N VAL A 84 -13.62 21.41 -9.02
CA VAL A 84 -12.25 21.65 -8.53
C VAL A 84 -12.26 22.60 -7.33
N ILE A 85 -11.67 22.18 -6.21
CA ILE A 85 -11.32 23.02 -5.06
C ILE A 85 -9.99 23.71 -5.34
N TRP A 86 -8.98 22.93 -5.71
CA TRP A 86 -7.68 23.39 -6.17
C TRP A 86 -7.08 22.37 -7.15
N GLN A 87 -6.17 22.83 -8.00
CA GLN A 87 -5.41 21.97 -8.89
C GLN A 87 -3.95 22.44 -9.01
N ARG A 88 -3.04 21.51 -9.26
CA ARG A 88 -1.64 21.75 -9.58
C ARG A 88 -1.32 21.10 -10.91
N THR A 89 -1.04 21.93 -11.92
CA THR A 89 -0.61 21.51 -13.27
C THR A 89 0.82 21.96 -13.56
N ASP A 90 1.52 22.41 -12.53
CA ASP A 90 2.83 23.04 -12.53
C ASP A 90 3.91 22.17 -11.85
N ILE A 91 3.57 20.92 -11.48
CA ILE A 91 4.52 19.96 -10.88
C ILE A 91 5.74 19.73 -11.78
N GLY A 92 5.53 19.72 -13.10
CA GLY A 92 6.57 19.58 -14.12
C GLY A 92 6.07 18.74 -15.30
N PRO A 93 6.71 18.87 -16.48
CA PRO A 93 6.33 18.09 -17.64
C PRO A 93 6.51 16.59 -17.37
N ALA A 94 5.47 15.80 -17.59
CA ALA A 94 5.58 14.35 -17.57
C ALA A 94 6.46 13.84 -18.72
N VAL A 95 7.05 12.66 -18.56
CA VAL A 95 7.94 12.07 -19.56
C VAL A 95 7.13 11.46 -20.69
N THR A 96 7.33 11.96 -21.91
CA THR A 96 6.67 11.44 -23.14
C THR A 96 7.62 10.69 -24.07
N SER A 97 8.93 10.81 -23.84
CA SER A 97 10.00 10.22 -24.66
C SER A 97 11.30 10.14 -23.88
N GLY A 98 12.24 9.29 -24.32
CA GLY A 98 13.58 9.18 -23.73
C GLY A 98 13.73 8.10 -22.67
N LEU A 99 12.64 7.40 -22.32
CA LEU A 99 12.69 6.19 -21.51
C LEU A 99 13.25 5.01 -22.32
N PRO A 100 14.02 4.09 -21.70
CA PRO A 100 14.64 2.98 -22.40
C PRO A 100 13.63 1.93 -22.90
N CYS A 101 12.49 1.78 -22.22
CA CYS A 101 11.33 0.98 -22.62
C CYS A 101 10.11 1.42 -21.79
N GLY A 102 9.02 0.64 -21.81
CA GLY A 102 7.78 0.94 -21.09
C GLY A 102 6.56 1.07 -22.00
N ASN A 103 5.38 1.07 -21.38
CA ASN A 103 4.08 1.13 -22.07
C ASN A 103 3.11 2.16 -21.47
N ILE A 104 3.58 2.99 -20.54
CA ILE A 104 2.82 4.09 -19.99
C ILE A 104 3.35 5.38 -20.59
N ASN A 105 2.50 6.11 -21.31
CA ASN A 105 2.84 7.39 -21.93
C ASN A 105 1.62 8.32 -21.88
N PRO A 106 1.72 9.53 -21.28
CA PRO A 106 2.88 10.05 -20.55
C PRO A 106 3.20 9.24 -19.29
N ALA A 107 4.46 9.23 -18.88
CA ALA A 107 4.94 8.65 -17.62
C ALA A 107 5.25 9.79 -16.63
N GLY A 108 4.37 9.93 -15.65
CA GLY A 108 4.43 10.97 -14.61
C GLY A 108 4.00 10.37 -13.28
N THR A 109 3.02 10.98 -12.62
CA THR A 109 2.40 10.40 -11.42
C THR A 109 1.48 9.23 -11.78
N ILE A 110 1.95 8.02 -11.53
CA ILE A 110 1.24 6.76 -11.81
C ILE A 110 0.72 6.11 -10.52
N GLY A 111 1.60 5.93 -9.54
CA GLY A 111 1.26 5.35 -8.24
C GLY A 111 0.22 6.17 -7.49
N THR A 112 -0.63 5.50 -6.72
CA THR A 112 -1.61 6.20 -5.88
C THR A 112 -0.91 6.95 -4.75
N PRO A 113 -1.27 8.22 -4.49
CA PRO A 113 -0.74 9.01 -3.39
C PRO A 113 -1.10 8.46 -2.01
N VAL A 114 -0.52 9.05 -0.97
CA VAL A 114 -0.91 8.85 0.43
C VAL A 114 -1.11 10.20 1.13
N VAL A 115 -2.08 10.28 2.05
CA VAL A 115 -2.33 11.46 2.87
C VAL A 115 -2.06 11.17 4.33
N ASP A 116 -1.25 12.02 4.97
CA ASP A 116 -1.21 12.15 6.42
C ASP A 116 -2.28 13.14 6.89
N LEU A 117 -3.28 12.65 7.63
CA LEU A 117 -4.35 13.52 8.14
C LEU A 117 -3.87 14.45 9.25
N ALA A 118 -2.85 14.04 10.03
CA ALA A 118 -2.37 14.82 11.17
C ALA A 118 -1.69 16.12 10.72
N SER A 119 -0.78 16.03 9.75
CA SER A 119 -0.13 17.20 9.15
C SER A 119 -0.91 17.80 7.96
N ARG A 120 -2.03 17.18 7.55
CA ARG A 120 -2.78 17.54 6.33
C ARG A 120 -1.88 17.55 5.09
N SER A 121 -1.00 16.56 4.97
CA SER A 121 -0.02 16.47 3.89
C SER A 121 -0.34 15.34 2.92
N LEU A 122 -0.38 15.65 1.63
CA LEU A 122 -0.51 14.74 0.50
C LEU A 122 0.87 14.43 -0.08
N PHE A 123 1.23 13.16 -0.21
CA PHE A 123 2.50 12.71 -0.78
C PHE A 123 2.28 11.89 -2.05
N PHE A 124 3.12 12.11 -3.06
CA PHE A 124 3.10 11.38 -4.34
C PHE A 124 4.47 11.39 -5.01
N ASP A 125 4.67 10.44 -5.92
CA ASP A 125 5.80 10.43 -6.85
C ASP A 125 5.45 11.17 -8.14
N ALA A 126 6.40 11.91 -8.70
CA ALA A 126 6.32 12.48 -10.02
C ALA A 126 7.62 12.22 -10.78
N LEU A 127 7.51 11.51 -11.91
CA LEU A 127 8.57 11.43 -12.89
C LEU A 127 8.50 12.67 -13.79
N ILE A 128 9.59 13.45 -13.81
CA ILE A 128 9.66 14.73 -14.52
C ILE A 128 10.69 14.65 -15.65
N ALA A 129 10.26 15.11 -16.83
CA ALA A 129 11.10 15.21 -18.01
C ALA A 129 12.21 16.26 -17.84
N GLY A 130 13.38 15.99 -18.40
CA GLY A 130 14.54 16.86 -18.31
C GLY A 130 15.81 16.15 -18.78
N SER A 131 16.95 16.82 -18.61
CA SER A 131 18.27 16.23 -18.78
C SER A 131 19.04 16.38 -17.46
N PRO A 132 19.02 15.38 -16.56
CA PRO A 132 18.39 14.06 -16.70
C PRO A 132 16.90 14.03 -16.35
N ILE A 133 16.20 12.96 -16.76
CA ILE A 133 14.87 12.57 -16.25
C ILE A 133 15.00 12.13 -14.79
N LYS A 134 14.08 12.58 -13.92
CA LYS A 134 14.16 12.34 -12.46
C LYS A 134 12.80 12.07 -11.82
N HIS A 135 12.79 11.14 -10.86
CA HIS A 135 11.73 10.98 -9.88
C HIS A 135 11.89 11.97 -8.73
N PHE A 136 10.77 12.51 -8.30
CA PHE A 136 10.66 13.35 -7.13
C PHE A 136 9.50 12.88 -6.26
N ILE A 137 9.72 12.74 -4.95
CA ILE A 137 8.60 12.65 -4.01
C ILE A 137 8.22 14.07 -3.61
N TYR A 138 6.94 14.40 -3.82
CA TYR A 138 6.35 15.68 -3.44
C TYR A 138 5.57 15.55 -2.12
N SER A 139 5.43 16.69 -1.44
CA SER A 139 4.43 16.86 -0.40
C SER A 139 3.68 18.18 -0.63
N LEU A 140 2.35 18.10 -0.67
CA LEU A 140 1.47 19.26 -0.74
C LEU A 140 0.58 19.31 0.51
N ASN A 141 0.24 20.51 0.97
CA ASN A 141 -0.88 20.67 1.88
C ASN A 141 -2.17 20.25 1.16
N VAL A 142 -2.86 19.25 1.70
CA VAL A 142 -4.02 18.61 1.04
C VAL A 142 -5.22 19.56 0.93
N ASP A 143 -5.32 20.56 1.79
CA ASP A 143 -6.43 21.53 1.79
C ASP A 143 -6.27 22.64 0.76
N THR A 144 -5.03 23.00 0.42
CA THR A 144 -4.70 24.18 -0.39
C THR A 144 -3.92 23.90 -1.66
N GLY A 145 -3.31 22.71 -1.77
CA GLY A 145 -2.42 22.35 -2.87
C GLY A 145 -1.04 23.00 -2.82
N ALA A 146 -0.73 23.81 -1.79
CA ALA A 146 0.57 24.45 -1.63
C ALA A 146 1.67 23.42 -1.33
N THR A 147 2.85 23.56 -1.92
CA THR A 147 3.99 22.68 -1.61
C THR A 147 4.44 22.90 -0.17
N ASN A 148 4.59 21.82 0.59
CA ASN A 148 5.07 21.87 1.96
C ASN A 148 6.57 22.24 2.00
N ALA A 149 7.00 22.95 3.04
CA ALA A 149 8.38 23.38 3.18
C ALA A 149 9.36 22.18 3.20
N GLY A 150 10.49 22.32 2.50
CA GLY A 150 11.51 21.27 2.38
C GLY A 150 11.25 20.22 1.29
N TRP A 151 10.12 20.29 0.59
CA TRP A 151 9.77 19.40 -0.52
C TRP A 151 9.90 20.12 -1.88
N PRO A 152 10.08 19.39 -3.01
CA PRO A 152 10.18 17.93 -3.15
C PRO A 152 11.58 17.35 -2.83
N VAL A 153 11.66 16.02 -2.72
CA VAL A 153 12.93 15.27 -2.59
C VAL A 153 13.33 14.69 -3.94
N ASP A 154 14.54 15.02 -4.42
CA ASP A 154 15.18 14.44 -5.62
C ASP A 154 15.80 13.08 -5.28
N LEU A 155 15.25 12.01 -5.85
CA LEU A 155 15.68 10.66 -5.49
C LEU A 155 17.06 10.30 -6.03
N ASN A 156 17.43 10.77 -7.22
CA ASN A 156 18.77 10.53 -7.78
C ASN A 156 19.86 11.16 -6.91
N ALA A 157 19.55 12.28 -6.25
CA ALA A 157 20.51 13.00 -5.42
C ALA A 157 20.64 12.44 -4.00
N THR A 158 19.64 11.71 -3.51
CA THR A 158 19.49 11.40 -2.08
C THR A 158 19.46 9.90 -1.76
N VAL A 159 19.02 9.06 -2.69
CA VAL A 159 18.81 7.63 -2.43
C VAL A 159 20.00 6.79 -2.88
N SER A 160 20.54 5.99 -1.96
CA SER A 160 21.46 4.91 -2.26
C SER A 160 21.30 3.77 -1.25
N TYR A 161 21.72 2.57 -1.63
CA TYR A 161 21.70 1.39 -0.75
C TYR A 161 22.91 0.51 -1.05
N ASN A 162 23.75 0.24 -0.04
CA ASN A 162 24.96 -0.58 -0.19
C ASN A 162 25.85 -0.20 -1.39
N GLY A 163 25.99 1.11 -1.66
CA GLY A 163 26.78 1.62 -2.78
C GLY A 163 26.06 1.60 -4.15
N ILE A 164 24.83 1.11 -4.22
CA ILE A 164 23.97 1.18 -5.41
C ILE A 164 23.23 2.53 -5.38
N PRO A 165 23.48 3.45 -6.33
CA PRO A 165 22.72 4.70 -6.41
C PRO A 165 21.35 4.46 -7.06
N PHE A 166 20.34 5.24 -6.66
CA PHE A 166 19.06 5.25 -7.37
C PHE A 166 19.18 5.98 -8.71
N VAL A 167 18.74 5.35 -9.80
CA VAL A 167 18.83 5.92 -11.15
C VAL A 167 17.44 5.99 -11.79
N SER A 168 16.80 7.16 -11.71
CA SER A 168 15.42 7.35 -12.19
C SER A 168 15.16 6.88 -13.62
N LEU A 169 16.12 7.02 -14.53
CA LEU A 169 15.94 6.60 -15.94
C LEU A 169 15.67 5.10 -16.09
N ALA A 170 16.14 4.28 -15.15
CA ALA A 170 15.93 2.83 -15.15
C ALA A 170 14.70 2.42 -14.33
N GLN A 171 14.17 3.31 -13.49
CA GLN A 171 13.12 2.98 -12.52
C GLN A 171 11.75 3.48 -12.99
N GLU A 172 10.73 2.67 -12.79
CA GLU A 172 9.33 3.02 -12.96
C GLU A 172 8.63 3.01 -11.60
N ASN A 173 7.83 4.04 -11.31
CA ASN A 173 6.85 3.99 -10.24
C ASN A 173 5.51 3.50 -10.80
N ARG A 174 5.03 2.36 -10.30
CA ARG A 174 3.63 1.91 -10.46
C ARG A 174 2.93 1.70 -9.13
N GLY A 175 3.68 1.27 -8.12
CA GLY A 175 3.16 0.99 -6.79
C GLY A 175 2.68 2.25 -6.07
N ALA A 176 1.58 2.10 -5.33
CA ALA A 176 1.08 3.15 -4.45
C ALA A 176 2.01 3.43 -3.26
N LEU A 177 2.02 4.69 -2.82
CA LEU A 177 2.74 5.09 -1.62
C LEU A 177 2.05 4.54 -0.35
N ALA A 178 2.82 4.37 0.71
CA ALA A 178 2.35 4.05 2.05
C ALA A 178 2.88 5.07 3.06
N LEU A 179 2.20 5.24 4.19
CA LEU A 179 2.68 6.06 5.30
C LEU A 179 2.63 5.24 6.57
N VAL A 180 3.79 5.00 7.19
CA VAL A 180 3.90 4.20 8.42
C VAL A 180 4.76 4.96 9.41
N ASN A 181 4.20 5.28 10.57
CA ASN A 181 4.92 5.91 11.69
C ASN A 181 5.75 7.14 11.31
N GLY A 182 5.19 8.03 10.48
CA GLY A 182 5.85 9.27 10.06
C GLY A 182 6.86 9.11 8.91
N ILE A 183 6.92 7.95 8.27
CA ILE A 183 7.77 7.69 7.11
C ILE A 183 6.88 7.39 5.91
N VAL A 184 7.03 8.16 4.84
CA VAL A 184 6.39 7.86 3.55
C VAL A 184 7.26 6.88 2.78
N TYR A 185 6.66 5.79 2.33
CA TYR A 185 7.33 4.73 1.56
C TYR A 185 6.84 4.73 0.11
N ASN A 186 7.75 4.56 -0.83
CA ASN A 186 7.43 4.31 -2.23
C ASN A 186 8.24 3.12 -2.77
N SER A 187 7.64 2.34 -3.67
CA SER A 187 8.28 1.21 -4.32
C SER A 187 8.51 1.45 -5.80
N TYR A 188 9.60 0.89 -6.34
CA TYR A 188 9.95 1.01 -7.76
C TYR A 188 10.29 -0.33 -8.39
N SER A 189 10.07 -0.39 -9.70
CA SER A 189 10.41 -1.51 -10.58
C SER A 189 11.21 -1.03 -11.78
N GLY A 190 11.54 -1.95 -12.69
CA GLY A 190 11.87 -1.60 -14.07
C GLY A 190 10.62 -1.28 -14.89
N TYR A 191 10.84 -0.75 -16.09
CA TYR A 191 9.80 -0.52 -17.09
C TYR A 191 9.34 -1.84 -17.74
N LEU A 192 8.14 -1.84 -18.35
CA LEU A 192 7.72 -2.99 -19.18
C LEU A 192 8.80 -3.28 -20.25
N GLY A 193 9.34 -4.50 -20.22
CA GLY A 193 10.41 -4.95 -21.10
C GLY A 193 11.77 -5.14 -20.40
N ASP A 194 11.83 -4.93 -19.09
CA ASP A 194 13.00 -5.20 -18.24
C ASP A 194 14.31 -4.57 -18.74
N CYS A 195 14.20 -3.35 -19.25
CA CYS A 195 15.34 -2.64 -19.81
C CYS A 195 16.15 -1.86 -18.77
N GLY A 196 17.40 -1.58 -19.12
CA GLY A 196 18.31 -0.81 -18.28
C GLY A 196 18.79 -1.59 -17.06
N ASN A 197 19.48 -0.88 -16.15
CA ASN A 197 20.10 -1.49 -14.97
C ASN A 197 19.26 -1.19 -13.72
N TYR A 198 17.99 -1.58 -13.77
CA TYR A 198 17.08 -1.30 -12.67
C TYR A 198 17.27 -2.31 -11.52
N HIS A 199 16.86 -1.88 -10.33
CA HIS A 199 16.73 -2.74 -9.15
C HIS A 199 15.30 -2.61 -8.59
N GLY A 200 14.83 -3.60 -7.84
CA GLY A 200 13.67 -3.42 -6.97
C GLY A 200 14.05 -2.45 -5.86
N TRP A 201 13.28 -1.38 -5.65
CA TRP A 201 13.54 -0.40 -4.60
C TRP A 201 12.35 -0.22 -3.68
N VAL A 202 12.65 -0.03 -2.39
CA VAL A 202 11.76 0.65 -1.43
C VAL A 202 12.49 1.86 -0.89
N VAL A 203 11.93 3.05 -1.11
CA VAL A 203 12.44 4.31 -0.60
C VAL A 203 11.57 4.76 0.56
N GLY A 204 12.18 5.24 1.65
CA GLY A 204 11.48 5.80 2.81
C GLY A 204 11.94 7.24 3.07
N ILE A 205 11.03 8.16 3.38
CA ILE A 205 11.37 9.56 3.69
C ILE A 205 10.61 9.99 4.96
N ASP A 206 11.30 10.57 5.92
CA ASP A 206 10.65 11.12 7.12
C ASP A 206 9.81 12.35 6.76
N ILE A 207 8.51 12.33 7.06
CA ILE A 207 7.60 13.40 6.64
C ILE A 207 7.89 14.74 7.32
N ASN A 208 8.47 14.70 8.51
CA ASN A 208 8.84 15.88 9.31
C ASN A 208 10.26 16.39 9.02
N ASN A 209 11.07 15.60 8.31
CA ASN A 209 12.43 15.96 7.92
C ASN A 209 12.77 15.32 6.56
N PRO A 210 12.35 15.93 5.44
CA PRO A 210 12.54 15.35 4.11
C PRO A 210 14.01 15.21 3.68
N ALA A 211 14.97 15.72 4.47
CA ALA A 211 16.39 15.44 4.28
C ALA A 211 16.82 14.06 4.81
N ASN A 212 16.02 13.42 5.67
CA ASN A 212 16.27 12.04 6.12
C ASN A 212 15.62 11.06 5.16
N VAL A 213 16.44 10.52 4.25
CA VAL A 213 16.04 9.62 3.17
C VAL A 213 16.70 8.26 3.38
N HIS A 214 15.90 7.22 3.19
CA HIS A 214 16.25 5.83 3.41
C HIS A 214 15.98 5.02 2.15
N GLY A 215 16.68 3.90 1.99
CA GLY A 215 16.48 3.01 0.86
C GLY A 215 16.83 1.57 1.17
N TRP A 216 16.10 0.66 0.55
CA TRP A 216 16.48 -0.73 0.36
C TRP A 216 16.36 -1.06 -1.12
N ALA A 217 17.30 -1.85 -1.64
CA ALA A 217 17.25 -2.37 -2.99
C ALA A 217 17.58 -3.85 -3.05
N THR A 218 17.08 -4.54 -4.08
CA THR A 218 17.56 -5.87 -4.42
C THR A 218 19.05 -5.83 -4.75
N THR A 219 19.81 -6.81 -4.27
CA THR A 219 21.25 -6.89 -4.53
C THR A 219 21.53 -7.17 -6.00
N ALA A 220 20.74 -8.06 -6.61
CA ALA A 220 20.79 -8.30 -8.05
C ALA A 220 20.07 -7.21 -8.85
N LEU A 221 20.48 -7.05 -10.11
CA LEU A 221 19.70 -6.36 -11.13
C LEU A 221 18.33 -7.05 -11.29
N GLY A 222 17.30 -6.28 -11.64
CA GLY A 222 15.94 -6.78 -11.71
C GLY A 222 15.23 -6.65 -10.36
N GLY A 223 14.36 -7.61 -10.05
CA GLY A 223 13.69 -7.70 -8.75
C GLY A 223 12.61 -6.64 -8.54
N GLY A 224 12.05 -6.10 -9.62
CA GLY A 224 11.18 -4.92 -9.57
C GLY A 224 9.95 -5.12 -8.67
N ILE A 225 9.51 -4.06 -7.99
CA ILE A 225 8.31 -4.07 -7.14
C ILE A 225 7.21 -3.28 -7.85
N TRP A 226 6.45 -3.97 -8.71
CA TRP A 226 5.60 -3.34 -9.73
C TRP A 226 4.08 -3.48 -9.49
N GLY A 227 3.65 -4.20 -8.45
CA GLY A 227 2.24 -4.34 -8.09
C GLY A 227 1.60 -2.99 -7.72
N HIS A 228 0.38 -2.72 -8.20
CA HIS A 228 -0.25 -1.38 -8.06
C HIS A 228 -0.61 -0.98 -6.63
N SER A 229 -0.85 -1.93 -5.71
CA SER A 229 -1.09 -1.58 -4.31
C SER A 229 0.19 -1.14 -3.58
N GLY A 230 1.36 -1.31 -4.21
CA GLY A 230 2.65 -0.93 -3.67
C GLY A 230 2.97 -1.63 -2.35
N VAL A 231 3.40 -0.85 -1.38
CA VAL A 231 3.90 -1.31 -0.08
C VAL A 231 2.74 -1.62 0.87
N ALA A 232 2.67 -2.82 1.43
CA ALA A 232 1.77 -3.15 2.54
C ALA A 232 2.48 -3.02 3.89
N SER A 233 1.74 -2.93 5.00
CA SER A 233 2.32 -2.82 6.35
C SER A 233 1.41 -3.35 7.44
N ASP A 234 2.02 -3.93 8.47
CA ASP A 234 1.37 -4.35 9.73
C ASP A 234 1.29 -3.19 10.75
N GLY A 235 1.61 -1.97 10.33
CA GLY A 235 1.71 -0.77 11.18
C GLY A 235 3.10 -0.54 11.78
N THR A 236 4.04 -1.47 11.62
CA THR A 236 5.43 -1.35 12.09
C THR A 236 6.43 -1.65 10.98
N ASN A 237 6.25 -2.78 10.31
CA ASN A 237 7.08 -3.28 9.23
C ASN A 237 6.34 -3.11 7.90
N THR A 238 7.10 -2.98 6.83
CA THR A 238 6.57 -2.95 5.47
C THR A 238 6.83 -4.27 4.75
N PHE A 239 5.93 -4.65 3.85
CA PHE A 239 5.98 -5.87 3.07
C PHE A 239 5.85 -5.53 1.58
N VAL A 240 6.76 -6.07 0.78
CA VAL A 240 6.77 -5.94 -0.68
C VAL A 240 7.00 -7.29 -1.34
N ILE A 241 6.66 -7.40 -2.62
CA ILE A 241 6.95 -8.58 -3.43
C ILE A 241 7.84 -8.15 -4.60
N THR A 242 8.99 -8.80 -4.74
CA THR A 242 9.93 -8.59 -5.83
C THR A 242 9.64 -9.56 -6.98
N GLY A 243 9.87 -9.09 -8.22
CA GLY A 243 9.86 -9.92 -9.42
C GLY A 243 11.18 -10.61 -9.69
N ASN A 244 11.35 -11.05 -10.93
CA ASN A 244 12.52 -11.74 -11.46
C ASN A 244 13.82 -10.92 -11.34
N THR A 245 14.90 -11.56 -10.90
CA THR A 245 16.27 -11.01 -10.91
C THR A 245 17.11 -11.56 -12.06
N PHE A 246 18.14 -10.81 -12.46
CA PHE A 246 19.00 -11.15 -13.60
C PHE A 246 20.42 -11.50 -13.20
N ASN A 247 21.07 -12.32 -14.03
CA ASN A 247 22.50 -12.65 -13.93
C ASN A 247 22.93 -13.16 -12.54
N THR A 248 22.05 -13.90 -11.87
CA THR A 248 22.27 -14.28 -10.47
C THR A 248 23.27 -15.43 -10.28
N GLY A 249 23.58 -16.16 -11.35
CA GLY A 249 24.46 -17.34 -11.30
C GLY A 249 23.95 -18.44 -10.36
N GLY A 250 22.63 -18.48 -10.10
CA GLY A 250 22.01 -19.43 -9.18
C GLY A 250 22.08 -19.03 -7.70
N ASN A 251 22.60 -17.85 -7.36
CA ASN A 251 22.62 -17.34 -6.00
C ASN A 251 21.41 -16.42 -5.76
N TRP A 252 20.64 -16.67 -4.70
CA TRP A 252 19.50 -15.82 -4.39
C TRP A 252 19.95 -14.44 -3.91
N MET A 253 19.46 -13.38 -4.55
CA MET A 253 19.93 -11.99 -4.35
C MET A 253 18.77 -10.98 -4.29
N GLY A 254 17.62 -11.42 -3.78
CA GLY A 254 16.47 -10.54 -3.46
C GLY A 254 15.29 -10.60 -4.44
N GLY A 255 15.38 -11.38 -5.52
CA GLY A 255 14.27 -11.60 -6.47
C GLY A 255 13.25 -12.62 -6.00
N GLU A 256 12.09 -12.62 -6.64
CA GLU A 256 11.04 -13.63 -6.49
C GLU A 256 10.64 -13.88 -5.03
N ALA A 257 10.50 -12.82 -4.26
CA ALA A 257 10.39 -12.92 -2.81
C ALA A 257 9.38 -11.96 -2.20
N ILE A 258 8.75 -12.41 -1.11
CA ILE A 258 8.15 -11.50 -0.13
C ILE A 258 9.29 -10.98 0.73
N ILE A 259 9.46 -9.67 0.80
CA ILE A 259 10.45 -9.01 1.64
C ILE A 259 9.73 -8.24 2.74
N ARG A 260 10.15 -8.45 3.99
CA ARG A 260 9.75 -7.68 5.16
C ARG A 260 10.88 -6.72 5.53
N LEU A 261 10.55 -5.45 5.62
CA LEU A 261 11.49 -4.38 5.98
C LEU A 261 11.01 -3.73 7.27
N GLN A 262 11.92 -3.48 8.20
CA GLN A 262 11.65 -2.67 9.38
C GLN A 262 11.64 -1.17 9.00
N ALA A 263 11.33 -0.31 9.98
CA ALA A 263 11.28 1.13 9.75
C ALA A 263 12.56 1.69 9.10
N GLY A 264 12.41 2.68 8.21
CA GLY A 264 13.54 3.25 7.46
C GLY A 264 14.08 2.31 6.39
N PRO A 265 13.18 1.78 5.54
CA PRO A 265 13.16 0.37 5.06
C PRO A 265 14.42 -0.45 5.41
N THR A 266 14.61 -0.80 6.68
CA THR A 266 15.79 -1.58 7.10
C THR A 266 15.57 -3.07 6.82
N TRP A 267 16.59 -3.77 6.33
CA TRP A 267 16.54 -5.21 6.06
C TRP A 267 17.71 -5.94 6.73
N THR A 268 17.41 -7.01 7.46
CA THR A 268 18.45 -7.78 8.16
C THR A 268 19.05 -8.92 7.32
N GLY A 269 18.37 -9.33 6.25
CA GLY A 269 18.73 -10.52 5.46
C GLY A 269 18.46 -11.85 6.17
N GLN A 270 17.86 -11.85 7.36
CA GLN A 270 17.53 -13.08 8.07
C GLN A 270 16.32 -13.79 7.45
N PRO A 271 16.22 -15.12 7.53
CA PRO A 271 15.06 -15.87 7.05
C PRO A 271 13.71 -15.40 7.60
N THR A 272 13.69 -14.73 8.75
CA THR A 272 12.44 -14.13 9.29
C THR A 272 11.90 -12.97 8.45
N ASP A 273 12.77 -12.34 7.66
CA ASP A 273 12.52 -11.09 6.94
C ASP A 273 12.35 -11.27 5.43
N TYR A 274 12.43 -12.50 4.94
CA TYR A 274 12.08 -12.79 3.55
C TYR A 274 11.54 -14.20 3.37
N TRP A 275 10.75 -14.40 2.33
CA TRP A 275 10.42 -15.71 1.80
C TRP A 275 10.61 -15.71 0.29
N ALA A 276 11.27 -16.75 -0.23
CA ALA A 276 11.31 -17.05 -1.66
C ALA A 276 10.93 -18.52 -1.88
N PRO A 277 10.21 -18.86 -2.96
CA PRO A 277 9.87 -20.25 -3.23
C PRO A 277 11.12 -21.03 -3.62
N ILE A 278 11.14 -22.34 -3.37
CA ILE A 278 12.31 -23.20 -3.65
C ILE A 278 12.71 -23.18 -5.13
N ASN A 279 11.75 -22.93 -6.03
CA ASN A 279 11.95 -22.80 -7.46
C ASN A 279 12.18 -21.36 -7.94
N TRP A 280 12.52 -20.40 -7.05
CA TRP A 280 12.74 -18.98 -7.40
C TRP A 280 13.62 -18.81 -8.64
N PHE A 281 14.70 -19.60 -8.77
CA PHE A 281 15.62 -19.47 -9.90
C PHE A 281 14.99 -19.88 -11.24
N SER A 282 14.01 -20.79 -11.22
CA SER A 282 13.22 -21.11 -12.41
C SER A 282 12.25 -19.98 -12.75
N LEU A 283 11.68 -19.31 -11.74
CA LEU A 283 10.79 -18.16 -11.94
C LEU A 283 11.55 -16.99 -12.58
N ASP A 284 12.74 -16.68 -12.04
CA ASP A 284 13.68 -15.69 -12.60
C ASP A 284 13.90 -15.92 -14.11
N ASN A 285 14.27 -17.16 -14.47
CA ASN A 285 14.63 -17.52 -15.85
C ASN A 285 13.44 -17.56 -16.83
N SER A 286 12.20 -17.47 -16.32
CA SER A 286 10.98 -17.54 -17.14
C SER A 286 10.10 -16.28 -17.08
N ASP A 287 10.55 -15.21 -16.41
CA ASP A 287 9.73 -14.00 -16.15
C ASP A 287 8.37 -14.36 -15.53
N ALA A 288 8.41 -15.29 -14.57
CA ALA A 288 7.23 -15.82 -13.89
C ALA A 288 7.03 -15.17 -12.51
N ASP A 289 7.36 -13.87 -12.40
CA ASP A 289 7.35 -13.08 -11.17
C ASP A 289 6.32 -13.52 -10.12
N LEU A 290 6.80 -13.74 -8.90
CA LEU A 290 5.99 -13.82 -7.70
C LEU A 290 5.19 -12.52 -7.49
N GLY A 291 5.75 -11.38 -7.91
CA GLY A 291 5.16 -10.04 -7.83
C GLY A 291 3.98 -9.75 -8.76
N GLY A 292 3.16 -10.73 -9.13
CA GLY A 292 2.00 -10.54 -10.02
C GLY A 292 0.96 -9.53 -9.50
N VAL A 293 0.82 -9.47 -8.17
CA VAL A 293 0.02 -8.53 -7.38
C VAL A 293 0.86 -8.11 -6.17
N SER A 294 0.60 -6.95 -5.59
CA SER A 294 1.27 -6.50 -4.36
C SER A 294 0.99 -7.44 -3.17
N ALA A 295 1.90 -7.43 -2.18
CA ALA A 295 1.66 -8.09 -0.91
C ALA A 295 0.35 -7.60 -0.28
N THR A 296 -0.45 -8.53 0.24
CA THR A 296 -1.65 -8.22 1.02
C THR A 296 -1.55 -8.92 2.37
N LEU A 297 -1.77 -8.20 3.47
CA LEU A 297 -1.74 -8.79 4.80
C LEU A 297 -3.12 -9.28 5.20
N ILE A 298 -3.19 -10.51 5.69
CA ILE A 298 -4.45 -11.17 6.01
C ILE A 298 -4.38 -11.73 7.43
N ASP A 299 -5.35 -11.37 8.26
CA ASP A 299 -5.55 -12.03 9.55
C ASP A 299 -6.64 -13.10 9.39
N VAL A 300 -6.39 -14.31 9.86
CA VAL A 300 -7.33 -15.45 9.81
C VAL A 300 -7.57 -15.93 11.23
N PRO A 301 -8.56 -15.37 11.94
CA PRO A 301 -8.89 -15.81 13.30
C PRO A 301 -9.14 -17.32 13.35
N GLY A 302 -8.51 -18.01 14.30
CA GLY A 302 -8.61 -19.47 14.47
C GLY A 302 -7.62 -20.30 13.64
N ALA A 303 -6.88 -19.70 12.69
CA ALA A 303 -5.78 -20.37 12.02
C ALA A 303 -4.48 -20.32 12.86
N THR A 304 -3.57 -21.26 12.61
CA THR A 304 -2.17 -21.17 13.09
C THR A 304 -1.21 -21.47 11.95
N PRO A 305 -0.38 -20.50 11.52
CA PRO A 305 -0.37 -19.10 11.93
C PRO A 305 -1.63 -18.35 11.46
N SER A 306 -2.07 -17.36 12.24
CA SER A 306 -3.23 -16.52 11.92
C SER A 306 -2.88 -15.24 11.16
N GLN A 307 -1.64 -14.76 11.28
CA GLN A 307 -1.19 -13.51 10.67
C GLN A 307 -0.36 -13.82 9.43
N LEU A 308 -0.95 -13.56 8.26
CA LEU A 308 -0.44 -14.04 6.98
C LEU A 308 -0.09 -12.89 6.02
N VAL A 309 0.78 -13.19 5.06
CA VAL A 309 0.96 -12.42 3.82
C VAL A 309 0.52 -13.28 2.65
N LEU A 310 -0.28 -12.71 1.75
CA LEU A 310 -0.67 -13.30 0.47
C LEU A 310 0.25 -12.78 -0.64
N ALA A 311 0.76 -13.70 -1.45
CA ALA A 311 1.35 -13.41 -2.76
C ALA A 311 0.56 -14.14 -3.86
N LEU A 312 0.37 -13.46 -5.00
CA LEU A 312 -0.27 -13.99 -6.20
C LEU A 312 0.69 -13.84 -7.37
N GLY A 313 1.30 -14.95 -7.81
CA GLY A 313 2.35 -14.95 -8.81
C GLY A 313 1.83 -14.99 -10.26
N LYS A 314 2.66 -14.52 -11.20
CA LYS A 314 2.48 -14.74 -12.65
C LYS A 314 2.54 -16.23 -13.00
N ASP A 315 3.16 -17.03 -12.14
CA ASP A 315 3.34 -18.47 -12.26
C ASP A 315 2.06 -19.30 -12.02
N GLY A 316 0.94 -18.66 -11.73
CA GLY A 316 -0.33 -19.37 -11.53
C GLY A 316 -0.52 -19.90 -10.13
N ASN A 317 0.11 -19.30 -9.11
CA ASN A 317 -0.04 -19.75 -7.73
C ASN A 317 -0.43 -18.62 -6.77
N ALA A 318 -1.23 -19.00 -5.77
CA ALA A 318 -1.47 -18.22 -4.57
C ALA A 318 -0.67 -18.83 -3.40
N TYR A 319 0.01 -17.97 -2.65
CA TYR A 319 0.90 -18.35 -1.56
C TYR A 319 0.50 -17.66 -0.26
N LEU A 320 0.43 -18.41 0.83
CA LEU A 320 0.29 -17.87 2.18
C LEU A 320 1.56 -18.10 2.99
N LEU A 321 2.04 -17.04 3.63
CA LEU A 321 3.24 -17.05 4.46
C LEU A 321 2.94 -16.49 5.84
N ASN A 322 3.63 -16.97 6.87
CA ASN A 322 3.56 -16.38 8.21
C ASN A 322 4.25 -15.02 8.21
N ARG A 323 3.50 -13.92 8.36
CA ARG A 323 4.08 -12.57 8.26
C ARG A 323 5.08 -12.24 9.38
N ASN A 324 5.03 -12.99 10.48
CA ASN A 324 5.94 -12.80 11.62
C ASN A 324 7.25 -13.57 11.48
N ASN A 325 7.30 -14.55 10.57
CA ASN A 325 8.48 -15.36 10.29
C ASN A 325 8.34 -15.94 8.87
N LEU A 326 8.90 -15.25 7.88
CA LEU A 326 8.70 -15.58 6.47
C LEU A 326 9.38 -16.91 6.06
N GLY A 327 10.47 -17.30 6.72
CA GLY A 327 11.06 -18.64 6.63
C GLY A 327 12.17 -18.82 5.58
N GLY A 328 12.61 -17.76 4.91
CA GLY A 328 13.69 -17.80 3.92
C GLY A 328 13.30 -18.55 2.64
N ILE A 329 14.25 -19.29 2.06
CA ILE A 329 13.99 -20.11 0.86
C ILE A 329 13.36 -21.43 1.31
N ALA A 330 12.04 -21.56 1.21
CA ALA A 330 11.29 -22.66 1.79
C ALA A 330 9.95 -22.91 1.10
N ALA A 331 9.28 -24.01 1.48
CA ALA A 331 7.88 -24.20 1.16
C ALA A 331 7.00 -23.16 1.91
N PRO A 332 5.90 -22.69 1.30
CA PRO A 332 4.99 -21.74 1.93
C PRO A 332 4.15 -22.42 3.03
N VAL A 333 3.43 -21.64 3.84
CA VAL A 333 2.44 -22.18 4.79
C VAL A 333 1.31 -22.89 4.04
N ALA A 334 0.86 -22.29 2.94
CA ALA A 334 -0.08 -22.91 2.01
C ALA A 334 0.17 -22.42 0.59
N GLN A 335 -0.13 -23.27 -0.38
CA GLN A 335 -0.10 -22.95 -1.81
C GLN A 335 -1.31 -23.56 -2.50
N LEU A 336 -1.85 -22.85 -3.49
CA LEU A 336 -2.85 -23.38 -4.40
C LEU A 336 -2.56 -22.88 -5.82
N SER A 337 -2.66 -23.79 -6.80
CA SER A 337 -2.66 -23.39 -8.21
C SER A 337 -3.97 -22.70 -8.55
N VAL A 338 -3.85 -21.53 -9.14
CA VAL A 338 -4.93 -20.65 -9.57
C VAL A 338 -4.73 -20.33 -11.05
N ASP A 339 -5.73 -19.72 -11.71
CA ASP A 339 -5.70 -19.35 -13.13
C ASP A 339 -4.75 -18.16 -13.45
N GLY A 340 -3.69 -17.99 -12.64
CA GLY A 340 -2.82 -16.80 -12.65
C GLY A 340 -3.57 -15.52 -12.27
N ALA A 341 -2.84 -14.43 -12.00
CA ALA A 341 -3.45 -13.11 -11.81
C ALA A 341 -3.27 -12.25 -13.06
N ILE A 342 -4.22 -11.34 -13.33
CA ILE A 342 -3.93 -10.24 -14.26
C ILE A 342 -2.80 -9.41 -13.67
N ARG A 343 -1.69 -9.41 -14.40
CA ARG A 343 -0.43 -8.77 -14.05
C ARG A 343 -0.66 -7.32 -13.63
N GLY A 344 -0.29 -7.00 -12.39
CA GLY A 344 -0.17 -5.63 -11.88
C GLY A 344 -1.43 -5.11 -11.22
N GLN A 345 -2.50 -5.89 -11.14
CA GLN A 345 -3.70 -5.50 -10.41
C GLN A 345 -3.49 -5.48 -8.89
N SER A 346 -4.46 -4.90 -8.19
CA SER A 346 -4.68 -5.12 -6.76
C SER A 346 -5.63 -6.29 -6.54
N SER A 347 -5.45 -7.03 -5.45
CA SER A 347 -6.46 -7.94 -4.91
C SER A 347 -7.29 -7.22 -3.84
N ALA A 348 -8.29 -7.91 -3.31
CA ALA A 348 -8.97 -7.50 -2.09
C ALA A 348 -9.17 -8.70 -1.15
N THR A 349 -9.28 -8.45 0.14
CA THR A 349 -9.49 -9.47 1.17
C THR A 349 -10.58 -9.02 2.12
N TYR A 350 -11.35 -9.97 2.64
CA TYR A 350 -12.51 -9.64 3.46
C TYR A 350 -12.92 -10.79 4.36
N HIS A 351 -13.77 -10.47 5.32
CA HIS A 351 -14.40 -11.42 6.21
C HIS A 351 -15.91 -11.46 5.99
N THR A 352 -16.47 -12.65 6.10
CA THR A 352 -17.90 -12.86 6.29
C THR A 352 -18.10 -13.74 7.51
N LYS A 353 -19.35 -13.98 7.89
CA LYS A 353 -19.67 -14.99 8.93
C LYS A 353 -19.19 -16.39 8.55
N GLN A 354 -18.90 -16.65 7.27
CA GLN A 354 -18.48 -17.95 6.78
C GLN A 354 -16.95 -18.12 6.83
N GLY A 355 -16.16 -17.05 6.84
CA GLY A 355 -14.71 -17.12 6.97
C GLY A 355 -13.97 -15.92 6.38
N THR A 356 -12.67 -16.12 6.12
CA THR A 356 -11.77 -15.14 5.48
C THR A 356 -11.58 -15.47 4.02
N TYR A 357 -11.61 -14.46 3.16
CA TYR A 357 -11.56 -14.59 1.71
C TYR A 357 -10.52 -13.64 1.12
N PHE A 358 -10.02 -14.01 -0.05
CA PHE A 358 -9.36 -13.10 -0.97
C PHE A 358 -9.97 -13.22 -2.36
N VAL A 359 -9.98 -12.12 -3.09
CA VAL A 359 -10.53 -12.02 -4.44
C VAL A 359 -9.55 -11.24 -5.32
N PHE A 360 -9.41 -11.69 -6.55
CA PHE A 360 -8.59 -11.05 -7.57
C PHE A 360 -9.14 -11.38 -8.95
N ARG A 361 -8.65 -10.67 -9.96
CA ARG A 361 -8.95 -11.00 -11.34
C ARG A 361 -7.90 -11.98 -11.88
N THR A 362 -8.36 -13.09 -12.43
CA THR A 362 -7.49 -14.16 -12.89
C THR A 362 -6.86 -13.84 -14.24
N GLY A 363 -5.86 -14.60 -14.66
CA GLY A 363 -5.19 -14.46 -15.95
C GLY A 363 -6.15 -14.58 -17.14
N SER A 364 -7.20 -15.41 -17.04
CA SER A 364 -8.26 -15.50 -18.06
C SER A 364 -9.28 -14.36 -18.02
N GLY A 365 -9.22 -13.51 -16.99
CA GLY A 365 -10.10 -12.35 -16.83
C GLY A 365 -11.31 -12.57 -15.94
N GLU A 366 -11.46 -13.72 -15.29
CA GLU A 366 -12.54 -13.96 -14.34
C GLU A 366 -12.30 -13.22 -13.02
N ILE A 367 -13.36 -12.96 -12.26
CA ILE A 367 -13.25 -12.61 -10.84
C ILE A 367 -13.35 -13.90 -10.06
N SER A 368 -12.24 -14.30 -9.43
CA SER A 368 -12.19 -15.52 -8.64
C SER A 368 -11.90 -15.21 -7.19
N THR A 369 -12.68 -15.85 -6.33
CA THR A 369 -12.62 -15.73 -4.88
C THR A 369 -12.25 -17.06 -4.28
N TYR A 370 -11.35 -17.00 -3.30
CA TYR A 370 -10.86 -18.14 -2.55
C TYR A 370 -11.03 -17.87 -1.07
N LYS A 371 -11.30 -18.93 -0.31
CA LYS A 371 -11.42 -18.92 1.14
C LYS A 371 -10.15 -19.46 1.77
N ILE A 372 -9.76 -18.87 2.90
CA ILE A 372 -8.67 -19.36 3.74
C ILE A 372 -9.27 -20.06 4.96
N THR A 373 -8.89 -21.32 5.18
CA THR A 373 -9.43 -22.12 6.29
C THR A 373 -8.82 -21.68 7.62
N ALA A 374 -9.66 -21.60 8.66
CA ALA A 374 -9.25 -21.34 10.03
C ALA A 374 -8.71 -22.63 10.69
N THR A 375 -7.64 -23.21 10.13
CA THR A 375 -7.04 -24.49 10.56
C THR A 375 -5.56 -24.33 10.89
N THR A 376 -4.93 -25.40 11.38
CA THR A 376 -3.50 -25.45 11.71
C THR A 376 -2.82 -26.56 10.88
N PRO A 377 -2.12 -26.24 9.76
CA PRO A 377 -2.01 -24.92 9.12
C PRO A 377 -3.29 -24.50 8.36
N PRO A 378 -3.43 -23.20 8.00
CA PRO A 378 -4.46 -22.76 7.06
C PRO A 378 -4.25 -23.37 5.67
N ALA A 379 -5.34 -23.52 4.91
CA ALA A 379 -5.34 -23.95 3.52
C ALA A 379 -6.14 -22.95 2.67
N ILE A 380 -5.87 -22.93 1.36
CA ILE A 380 -6.62 -22.13 0.38
C ILE A 380 -7.61 -23.06 -0.32
N VAL A 381 -8.88 -22.67 -0.38
CA VAL A 381 -9.93 -23.42 -1.09
C VAL A 381 -10.70 -22.50 -2.02
N SER A 382 -11.09 -22.99 -3.20
CA SER A 382 -11.93 -22.23 -4.11
C SER A 382 -13.29 -21.93 -3.46
N ALA A 383 -13.80 -20.71 -3.66
CA ALA A 383 -15.12 -20.31 -3.19
C ALA A 383 -16.09 -20.14 -4.37
N TRP A 384 -15.85 -19.15 -5.22
CA TRP A 384 -16.67 -18.87 -6.41
C TRP A 384 -15.86 -18.11 -7.45
N SER A 385 -16.27 -18.23 -8.70
CA SER A 385 -15.72 -17.49 -9.83
C SER A 385 -16.86 -16.99 -10.71
N VAL A 386 -16.70 -15.79 -11.27
CA VAL A 386 -17.64 -15.21 -12.25
C VAL A 386 -16.88 -14.65 -13.44
N SER A 387 -17.36 -14.95 -14.64
CA SER A 387 -16.85 -14.34 -15.85
C SER A 387 -17.37 -12.89 -15.94
N GLN A 388 -16.44 -11.92 -16.03
CA GLN A 388 -16.76 -10.51 -16.22
C GLN A 388 -15.68 -9.91 -17.12
N ASN A 389 -16.07 -9.09 -18.11
CA ASN A 389 -15.14 -8.53 -19.08
C ASN A 389 -14.45 -7.26 -18.55
N GLY A 390 -13.14 -7.32 -18.36
CA GLY A 390 -12.34 -6.13 -18.03
C GLY A 390 -11.03 -6.44 -17.32
N GLN A 391 -10.40 -5.40 -16.80
CA GLN A 391 -9.09 -5.46 -16.15
C GLN A 391 -9.00 -4.50 -14.95
N GLY A 392 -10.14 -4.12 -14.34
CA GLY A 392 -10.18 -3.35 -13.11
C GLY A 392 -9.88 -4.23 -11.90
N SER A 393 -9.27 -3.64 -10.88
CA SER A 393 -8.97 -4.35 -9.62
C SER A 393 -10.19 -4.40 -8.70
N PRO A 394 -10.44 -5.53 -8.01
CA PRO A 394 -11.53 -5.63 -7.07
C PRO A 394 -11.33 -4.78 -5.80
N TRP A 395 -12.45 -4.45 -5.17
CA TRP A 395 -12.54 -3.96 -3.80
C TRP A 395 -13.83 -4.49 -3.16
N VAL A 396 -13.97 -4.32 -1.85
CA VAL A 396 -15.09 -4.91 -1.10
C VAL A 396 -15.78 -3.85 -0.25
N THR A 397 -17.11 -3.90 -0.20
CA THR A 397 -17.89 -3.18 0.82
C THR A 397 -18.55 -4.15 1.78
N THR A 398 -18.64 -3.77 3.05
CA THR A 398 -19.57 -4.36 4.01
C THR A 398 -20.26 -3.27 4.80
N THR A 399 -21.39 -3.63 5.41
CA THR A 399 -22.12 -2.70 6.29
C THR A 399 -21.47 -2.50 7.66
N ASP A 400 -20.71 -3.48 8.14
CA ASP A 400 -20.21 -3.52 9.52
C ASP A 400 -18.91 -4.31 9.73
N GLY A 401 -18.21 -4.62 8.64
CA GLY A 401 -17.03 -5.48 8.65
C GLY A 401 -17.30 -6.93 8.22
N THR A 402 -18.54 -7.44 8.30
CA THR A 402 -18.82 -8.86 8.01
C THR A 402 -20.14 -9.16 7.29
N ASN A 403 -21.11 -8.24 7.32
CA ASN A 403 -22.43 -8.42 6.71
C ASN A 403 -22.60 -7.58 5.44
N ASN A 404 -23.49 -8.03 4.56
CA ASN A 404 -23.75 -7.43 3.24
C ASN A 404 -22.48 -7.27 2.41
N THR A 405 -21.64 -8.31 2.41
CA THR A 405 -20.38 -8.29 1.68
C THR A 405 -20.63 -8.26 0.18
N ILE A 406 -20.12 -7.23 -0.47
CA ILE A 406 -20.21 -7.06 -1.92
C ILE A 406 -18.81 -6.86 -2.47
N VAL A 407 -18.41 -7.72 -3.41
CA VAL A 407 -17.20 -7.57 -4.22
C VAL A 407 -17.53 -6.70 -5.42
N TRP A 408 -16.83 -5.60 -5.56
CA TRP A 408 -16.98 -4.64 -6.66
C TRP A 408 -15.81 -4.71 -7.61
N VAL A 409 -16.08 -4.54 -8.90
CA VAL A 409 -15.06 -4.43 -9.95
C VAL A 409 -15.52 -3.46 -11.01
N VAL A 410 -14.57 -2.87 -11.74
CA VAL A 410 -14.88 -2.16 -12.98
C VAL A 410 -14.43 -2.99 -14.17
N GLY A 411 -15.27 -3.09 -15.20
CA GLY A 411 -14.90 -3.67 -16.49
C GLY A 411 -13.93 -2.80 -17.28
N ALA A 412 -12.84 -2.34 -16.66
CA ALA A 412 -11.87 -1.44 -17.26
C ALA A 412 -11.23 -2.05 -18.50
N GLN A 413 -11.16 -1.30 -19.61
CA GLN A 413 -10.74 -1.81 -20.92
C GLN A 413 -11.54 -3.05 -21.41
N GLY A 414 -12.75 -3.21 -20.88
CA GLY A 414 -13.75 -4.20 -21.29
C GLY A 414 -15.08 -3.48 -21.53
N ASP A 415 -16.10 -3.79 -20.75
CA ASP A 415 -17.42 -3.16 -20.87
C ASP A 415 -17.52 -1.72 -20.29
N GLY A 416 -16.52 -1.29 -19.53
CA GLY A 416 -16.45 0.03 -18.91
C GLY A 416 -17.46 0.27 -17.79
N GLN A 417 -18.12 -0.76 -17.27
CA GLN A 417 -19.20 -0.65 -16.28
C GLN A 417 -18.72 -1.08 -14.89
N LEU A 418 -19.39 -0.55 -13.86
CA LEU A 418 -19.21 -1.00 -12.48
C LEU A 418 -20.06 -2.26 -12.23
N HIS A 419 -19.51 -3.29 -11.62
CA HIS A 419 -20.21 -4.55 -11.30
C HIS A 419 -20.07 -4.87 -9.82
N GLY A 420 -21.09 -5.50 -9.24
CA GLY A 420 -21.13 -5.90 -7.83
C GLY A 420 -21.65 -7.32 -7.65
N TYR A 421 -20.93 -8.12 -6.87
CA TYR A 421 -21.22 -9.54 -6.63
C TYR A 421 -21.31 -9.83 -5.13
N ASN A 422 -22.16 -10.77 -4.74
CA ASN A 422 -22.26 -11.24 -3.38
C ASN A 422 -20.93 -11.88 -2.95
N GLY A 423 -20.37 -11.43 -1.82
CA GLY A 423 -19.05 -11.88 -1.35
C GLY A 423 -18.98 -13.35 -0.95
N ASP A 424 -20.10 -14.00 -0.61
CA ASP A 424 -20.10 -15.43 -0.26
C ASP A 424 -20.36 -16.34 -1.47
N THR A 425 -21.15 -15.88 -2.45
CA THR A 425 -21.68 -16.76 -3.51
C THR A 425 -21.31 -16.37 -4.93
N GLY A 426 -20.79 -15.16 -5.16
CA GLY A 426 -20.56 -14.61 -6.49
C GLY A 426 -21.84 -14.22 -7.23
N ALA A 427 -23.03 -14.34 -6.62
CA ALA A 427 -24.28 -13.95 -7.25
C ALA A 427 -24.28 -12.44 -7.60
N VAL A 428 -24.79 -12.10 -8.78
CA VAL A 428 -24.87 -10.69 -9.23
C VAL A 428 -25.79 -9.89 -8.30
N ILE A 429 -25.25 -8.81 -7.73
CA ILE A 429 -26.00 -7.81 -6.96
C ILE A 429 -26.22 -6.56 -7.81
N TYR A 430 -25.19 -6.14 -8.54
CA TYR A 430 -25.22 -5.00 -9.44
C TYR A 430 -24.65 -5.43 -10.80
N PRO A 431 -25.48 -5.61 -11.84
CA PRO A 431 -25.08 -6.24 -13.10
C PRO A 431 -24.25 -5.36 -14.05
N GLY A 432 -23.98 -4.11 -13.68
CA GLY A 432 -23.54 -3.09 -14.64
C GLY A 432 -24.68 -2.18 -15.07
N ALA A 433 -24.34 -0.91 -15.29
CA ALA A 433 -25.25 0.07 -15.88
C ALA A 433 -24.45 1.07 -16.75
N ASP A 434 -24.34 2.33 -16.32
CA ASP A 434 -23.69 3.37 -17.09
C ASP A 434 -22.22 3.03 -17.44
N VAL A 435 -21.89 3.18 -18.72
CA VAL A 435 -20.52 3.03 -19.21
C VAL A 435 -19.70 4.24 -18.78
N MET A 436 -18.56 3.97 -18.14
CA MET A 436 -17.55 4.96 -17.79
C MET A 436 -16.46 4.98 -18.86
N SER A 437 -16.34 6.09 -19.58
CA SER A 437 -15.28 6.29 -20.57
C SER A 437 -13.91 6.40 -19.89
N GLY A 438 -12.86 5.95 -20.58
CA GLY A 438 -11.48 6.17 -20.11
C GLY A 438 -11.09 5.35 -18.88
N THR A 439 -11.80 4.25 -18.59
CA THR A 439 -11.44 3.38 -17.46
C THR A 439 -10.17 2.59 -17.78
N ARG A 440 -9.07 2.87 -17.06
CA ARG A 440 -7.81 2.14 -17.21
C ARG A 440 -7.78 0.87 -16.37
N LYS A 441 -7.07 -0.14 -16.89
CA LYS A 441 -6.75 -1.36 -16.14
C LYS A 441 -6.05 -1.00 -14.81
N TRP A 442 -6.16 -1.90 -13.83
CA TRP A 442 -5.59 -1.80 -12.49
C TRP A 442 -6.26 -0.77 -11.55
N ASN A 443 -7.12 0.11 -12.08
CA ASN A 443 -7.90 1.02 -11.24
C ASN A 443 -8.90 0.24 -10.37
N SER A 444 -9.07 0.73 -9.15
CA SER A 444 -10.11 0.33 -8.20
C SER A 444 -10.94 1.57 -7.83
N GLY A 445 -12.20 1.36 -7.44
CA GLY A 445 -13.01 2.41 -6.83
C GLY A 445 -12.65 2.63 -5.37
N ILE A 446 -13.16 3.75 -4.82
CA ILE A 446 -13.19 3.99 -3.37
C ILE A 446 -14.62 4.20 -2.91
N VAL A 447 -14.85 3.92 -1.63
CA VAL A 447 -16.19 4.04 -1.03
C VAL A 447 -16.14 5.00 0.15
N ALA A 448 -17.03 5.98 0.14
CA ALA A 448 -17.21 6.92 1.24
C ALA A 448 -18.61 7.53 1.20
N ARG A 449 -19.27 7.60 2.38
CA ARG A 449 -20.58 8.26 2.57
C ARG A 449 -21.65 7.77 1.59
N GLY A 450 -21.83 6.46 1.47
CA GLY A 450 -22.82 5.86 0.56
C GLY A 450 -22.52 6.08 -0.92
N SER A 451 -21.29 6.50 -1.26
CA SER A 451 -20.87 6.80 -2.62
C SER A 451 -19.69 5.94 -3.04
N ILE A 452 -19.67 5.52 -4.31
CA ILE A 452 -18.50 4.93 -4.96
C ILE A 452 -17.93 5.99 -5.91
N TYR A 453 -16.62 6.28 -5.79
CA TYR A 453 -15.90 7.13 -6.74
C TYR A 453 -14.92 6.29 -7.55
N VAL A 454 -14.92 6.48 -8.86
CA VAL A 454 -14.01 5.81 -9.81
C VAL A 454 -13.32 6.88 -10.64
N ALA A 455 -11.98 6.95 -10.55
CA ALA A 455 -11.20 7.90 -11.33
C ALA A 455 -10.77 7.29 -12.67
N ASN A 456 -11.08 8.00 -13.75
CA ASN A 456 -10.84 7.61 -15.13
C ASN A 456 -10.08 8.72 -15.86
N ASP A 457 -9.65 8.43 -17.08
CA ASP A 457 -9.08 9.44 -17.97
C ASP A 457 -10.06 10.61 -18.14
N ASN A 458 -9.61 11.80 -17.78
CA ASN A 458 -10.32 13.08 -17.86
C ASN A 458 -11.61 13.21 -17.02
N LYS A 459 -11.98 12.20 -16.21
CA LYS A 459 -13.22 12.28 -15.42
C LYS A 459 -13.21 11.38 -14.19
N VAL A 460 -13.74 11.88 -13.08
CA VAL A 460 -14.16 11.06 -11.93
C VAL A 460 -15.65 10.82 -12.01
N TYR A 461 -16.05 9.56 -11.88
CA TYR A 461 -17.43 9.13 -11.82
C TYR A 461 -17.83 8.90 -10.37
N ALA A 462 -19.04 9.32 -9.99
CA ALA A 462 -19.63 9.07 -8.69
C ALA A 462 -20.92 8.26 -8.85
N PHE A 463 -21.10 7.26 -8.01
CA PHE A 463 -22.32 6.47 -7.87
C PHE A 463 -22.81 6.57 -6.43
N ARG A 464 -24.11 6.60 -6.21
CA ARG A 464 -24.73 6.76 -4.89
C ARG A 464 -25.82 5.74 -4.66
N VAL A 465 -25.90 5.22 -3.44
CA VAL A 465 -27.01 4.37 -3.03
C VAL A 465 -28.28 5.20 -2.76
N PRO A 466 -29.49 4.65 -2.98
CA PRO A 466 -30.72 5.35 -2.66
C PRO A 466 -30.81 5.71 -1.17
N GLY A 467 -31.29 6.91 -0.86
CA GLY A 467 -31.43 7.40 0.52
C GLY A 467 -30.13 7.94 1.14
N GLY A 468 -29.02 7.96 0.40
CA GLY A 468 -27.76 8.61 0.79
C GLY A 468 -27.80 10.13 0.65
N THR A 469 -28.74 10.82 1.29
CA THR A 469 -28.48 12.23 1.61
C THR A 469 -27.38 12.21 2.67
N PRO A 470 -26.22 12.87 2.48
CA PRO A 470 -25.20 12.91 3.51
C PRO A 470 -25.85 13.45 4.78
N THR A 471 -25.90 12.65 5.84
CA THR A 471 -26.31 13.14 7.15
C THR A 471 -25.42 14.35 7.44
N PRO A 472 -25.98 15.56 7.63
CA PRO A 472 -25.17 16.75 7.89
C PRO A 472 -24.27 16.45 9.08
N THR A 473 -22.96 16.59 8.87
CA THR A 473 -21.98 16.55 9.96
C THR A 473 -22.44 17.57 11.00
N PRO A 474 -22.72 17.17 12.26
CA PRO A 474 -23.00 18.16 13.29
C PRO A 474 -21.84 19.14 13.32
N THR A 475 -22.13 20.41 13.04
CA THR A 475 -21.15 21.48 13.24
C THR A 475 -20.68 21.37 14.68
N ALA A 476 -19.37 21.21 14.90
CA ALA A 476 -18.83 21.18 16.24
C ALA A 476 -19.24 22.49 16.92
N THR A 477 -20.18 22.42 17.86
CA THR A 477 -20.46 23.54 18.75
C THR A 477 -19.15 23.84 19.45
N ALA A 478 -18.68 25.09 19.34
CA ALA A 478 -17.47 25.53 20.00
C ALA A 478 -17.58 25.19 21.50
N THR A 479 -16.85 24.17 21.93
CA THR A 479 -16.70 23.88 23.35
C THR A 479 -15.98 25.08 23.93
N GLY A 480 -16.65 25.80 24.83
CA GLY A 480 -16.08 26.97 25.50
C GLY A 480 -14.69 26.63 26.03
N THR A 481 -13.74 27.51 25.75
CA THR A 481 -12.38 27.45 26.29
C THR A 481 -12.47 27.18 27.80
N PRO A 482 -11.87 26.11 28.33
CA PRO A 482 -11.84 25.92 29.77
C PRO A 482 -11.11 27.09 30.40
N THR A 483 -11.82 27.87 31.22
CA THR A 483 -11.20 28.86 32.09
C THR A 483 -10.16 28.14 32.94
N VAL A 484 -8.89 28.53 32.78
CA VAL A 484 -7.79 27.97 33.55
C VAL A 484 -7.99 28.35 35.01
N THR A 485 -8.40 27.40 35.84
CA THR A 485 -8.32 27.56 37.30
C THR A 485 -6.84 27.58 37.68
N PRO A 486 -6.33 28.63 38.34
CA PRO A 486 -4.93 28.67 38.74
C PRO A 486 -4.62 27.55 39.72
N THR A 487 -3.69 26.66 39.32
CA THR A 487 -3.12 25.63 40.19
C THR A 487 -2.40 26.31 41.35
N ALA A 488 -2.69 25.87 42.59
CA ALA A 488 -2.06 26.38 43.79
C ALA A 488 -0.53 26.23 43.73
N THR A 489 0.16 27.33 44.00
CA THR A 489 1.63 27.40 44.12
C THR A 489 2.11 26.45 45.22
N ALA A 490 3.00 25.52 44.88
CA ALA A 490 3.64 24.64 45.87
C ALA A 490 4.55 25.46 46.78
N THR A 491 4.28 25.43 48.08
CA THR A 491 5.13 26.00 49.12
C THR A 491 6.42 25.20 49.24
N VAL A 492 7.56 25.88 49.11
CA VAL A 492 8.90 25.28 49.22
C VAL A 492 9.16 24.86 50.67
N SER A 493 9.47 23.58 50.88
CA SER A 493 9.93 23.03 52.17
C SER A 493 11.47 23.01 52.20
N PRO A 494 12.13 23.30 53.33
CA PRO A 494 13.56 23.64 53.36
C PRO A 494 14.50 22.47 53.04
N THR A 495 15.60 22.83 52.38
CA THR A 495 16.73 22.02 51.92
C THR A 495 17.34 21.16 53.01
N ALA A 496 17.45 19.85 52.77
CA ALA A 496 18.20 18.93 53.62
C ALA A 496 19.71 19.02 53.33
N THR A 497 20.51 19.19 54.39
CA THR A 497 21.97 19.30 54.39
C THR A 497 22.64 18.00 53.91
N ALA A 498 23.67 18.13 53.06
CA ALA A 498 24.40 17.00 52.47
C ALA A 498 25.14 16.15 53.54
N ARG A 499 24.94 14.83 53.47
CA ARG A 499 25.65 13.83 54.27
C ARG A 499 26.99 13.48 53.60
N PRO A 500 28.13 13.44 54.32
CA PRO A 500 29.44 13.20 53.71
C PRO A 500 29.61 11.76 53.22
N THR A 501 30.22 11.63 52.04
CA THR A 501 30.58 10.40 51.33
C THR A 501 31.68 9.62 52.06
N PRO A 502 31.55 8.29 52.25
CA PRO A 502 32.59 7.48 52.89
C PRO A 502 33.80 7.24 51.97
N THR A 503 34.99 7.38 52.54
CA THR A 503 36.32 7.21 51.92
C THR A 503 36.55 5.77 51.41
N PRO A 504 37.16 5.55 50.23
CA PRO A 504 37.41 4.22 49.69
C PRO A 504 38.47 3.45 50.50
N ARG A 505 38.18 2.18 50.81
CA ARG A 505 39.10 1.25 51.47
C ARG A 505 40.12 0.69 50.46
N PRO A 506 41.43 0.62 50.78
CA PRO A 506 42.44 0.15 49.83
C PRO A 506 42.25 -1.32 49.44
N ARG A 507 42.32 -1.59 48.14
CA ARG A 507 42.24 -2.90 47.50
C ARG A 507 43.52 -3.69 47.76
N VAL A 508 43.39 -4.86 48.39
CA VAL A 508 44.50 -5.76 48.71
C VAL A 508 44.97 -6.47 47.43
N THR A 509 46.28 -6.39 47.15
CA THR A 509 46.94 -7.05 46.01
C THR A 509 46.99 -8.57 46.22
N PRO A 510 46.57 -9.41 45.25
CA PRO A 510 46.64 -10.87 45.39
C PRO A 510 48.08 -11.39 45.40
N ARG A 511 48.36 -12.31 46.33
CA ARG A 511 49.66 -13.03 46.46
C ARG A 511 49.79 -14.10 45.35
N PRO A 512 50.96 -14.27 44.71
CA PRO A 512 51.14 -15.26 43.66
C PRO A 512 51.03 -16.71 44.17
N ARG A 513 50.42 -17.56 43.34
CA ARG A 513 50.20 -19.00 43.56
C ARG A 513 51.51 -19.78 43.37
N PRO A 514 51.89 -20.73 44.25
CA PRO A 514 53.09 -21.56 44.05
C PRO A 514 52.92 -22.55 42.88
N THR A 515 54.01 -22.75 42.14
CA THR A 515 54.16 -23.71 41.04
C THR A 515 54.15 -25.16 41.55
N PRO A 516 53.43 -26.11 40.91
CA PRO A 516 53.47 -27.52 41.31
C PRO A 516 54.81 -28.20 40.99
N VAL A 517 55.23 -29.10 41.89
CA VAL A 517 56.41 -29.98 41.78
C VAL A 517 56.10 -31.17 40.84
N PRO A 518 57.06 -31.70 40.05
CA PRO A 518 56.81 -32.77 39.07
C PRO A 518 56.52 -34.13 39.73
N ARG A 519 55.62 -34.91 39.13
CA ARG A 519 55.31 -36.29 39.55
C ARG A 519 56.34 -37.28 38.96
N PRO A 520 56.90 -38.22 39.75
CA PRO A 520 57.75 -39.29 39.24
C PRO A 520 56.93 -40.35 38.48
N GLY A 521 57.55 -40.93 37.45
CA GLY A 521 56.99 -42.01 36.63
C GLY A 521 56.81 -43.32 37.39
N ALA A 522 55.94 -44.19 36.85
CA ALA A 522 55.78 -45.57 37.29
C ALA A 522 56.41 -46.51 36.24
N VAL A 523 57.02 -47.57 36.76
CA VAL A 523 57.47 -48.79 36.06
C VAL A 523 56.27 -49.53 35.49
#